data_AF-A0AAW0GKL9-F1
#
_entry.id   AF-A0AAW0GKL9-F1
#
_cell.length_a   1.000
_cell.length_b   1.000
_cell.length_c   1.000
_cell.angle_alpha   90.00
_cell.angle_beta   90.00
_cell.angle_gamma   90.00
#
_symmetry.space_group_name_H-M   'P 1'
#
loop_
_entity.id
_entity.type
_entity.pdbx_description
1 polymer ?
#
loop_
_entity_poly.entity_id
_entity_poly.type
_entity_poly.pdbx_seq_one_letter_code
_entity_poly.pdbx_strand_id
1 'polypeptide(L)'
;MQGQRVIKLLVFSDIACPWCYIGMREMDRAIEQCSECPVRFEIEYRPFRLNASLKDGQTFPKREWLESRFGKEKTDQIGTMLSKRAKEVGVDM
;
A
#
# COMPACT_ATOMS: atom_id res chain seq x y z
N MET A 1 16.70 31.45 12.72
CA MET A 1 16.72 30.14 12.06
C MET A 1 15.62 29.29 12.70
N GLN A 2 14.44 29.22 12.08
CA GLN A 2 13.34 28.41 12.61
C GLN A 2 13.66 26.94 12.30
N GLY A 3 13.79 26.12 13.34
CA GLY A 3 14.17 24.71 13.23
C GLY A 3 13.11 23.91 12.47
N GLN A 4 13.56 23.08 11.53
CA GLN A 4 12.71 22.18 10.75
C GLN A 4 11.98 21.20 11.69
N ARG A 5 10.65 21.16 11.64
CA ARG A 5 9.83 20.27 12.47
C ARG A 5 9.92 18.85 11.93
N VAL A 6 10.33 17.89 12.76
CA VAL A 6 10.36 16.48 12.37
C VAL A 6 8.98 15.84 12.56
N ILE A 7 8.48 15.16 11.54
CA ILE A 7 7.24 14.37 11.56
C ILE A 7 7.62 12.90 11.34
N LYS A 8 7.29 12.04 12.30
CA LYS A 8 7.49 10.60 12.18
C LYS A 8 6.27 9.94 11.52
N LEU A 9 6.52 9.14 10.48
CA LEU A 9 5.51 8.36 9.77
C LEU A 9 5.80 6.87 9.98
N LEU A 10 4.92 6.19 10.71
CA LEU A 10 4.95 4.74 10.88
C LEU A 10 4.06 4.08 9.82
N VAL A 11 4.68 3.33 8.91
CA VAL A 11 3.99 2.73 7.76
C VAL A 11 3.93 1.22 7.94
N PHE A 12 2.73 0.70 8.18
CA PHE A 12 2.49 -0.75 8.20
C PHE A 12 2.20 -1.25 6.80
N SER A 13 2.96 -2.25 6.35
CA SER A 13 2.82 -2.79 4.99
C SER A 13 3.00 -4.30 4.94
N ASP A 14 2.26 -4.91 4.01
CA ASP A 14 2.42 -6.31 3.63
C ASP A 14 2.78 -6.35 2.13
N ILE A 15 3.79 -7.14 1.78
CA ILE A 15 4.24 -7.36 0.40
C ILE A 15 3.13 -7.93 -0.50
N ALA A 16 2.17 -8.66 0.07
CA ALA A 16 1.05 -9.22 -0.67
C ALA A 16 -0.06 -8.19 -0.97
N CYS A 17 0.00 -7.01 -0.34
CA CYS A 17 -1.01 -5.97 -0.44
C CYS A 17 -0.71 -4.99 -1.59
N PRO A 18 -1.48 -5.02 -2.70
CA PRO A 18 -1.23 -4.09 -3.79
C PRO A 18 -1.60 -2.65 -3.40
N TRP A 19 -2.54 -2.46 -2.46
CA TRP A 19 -2.90 -1.15 -1.92
C TRP A 19 -1.79 -0.51 -1.10
N CYS A 20 -0.97 -1.30 -0.40
CA CYS A 20 0.19 -0.77 0.32
C CYS A 20 1.18 -0.14 -0.66
N TYR A 21 1.39 -0.74 -1.83
CA TYR A 21 2.28 -0.19 -2.84
C TYR A 21 1.73 1.08 -3.49
N ILE A 22 0.44 1.10 -3.85
CA ILE A 22 -0.24 2.31 -4.33
C ILE A 22 -0.14 3.44 -3.30
N GLY A 23 -0.48 3.16 -2.04
CA GLY A 23 -0.44 4.13 -0.95
C GLY A 23 0.97 4.68 -0.69
N MET A 24 2.01 3.84 -0.83
CA MET A 24 3.40 4.30 -0.76
C MET A 24 3.71 5.31 -1.86
N ARG A 25 3.31 5.05 -3.11
CA ARG A 25 3.53 6.00 -4.23
C ARG A 25 2.78 7.32 -4.04
N GLU A 26 1.58 7.28 -3.47
CA GLU A 26 0.81 8.48 -3.13
C GLU A 26 1.45 9.26 -1.99
N MET A 27 1.92 8.56 -0.96
CA MET A 27 2.64 9.15 0.17
C MET A 27 3.93 9.84 -0.31
N ASP A 28 4.72 9.20 -1.16
CA ASP A 28 5.95 9.77 -1.72
C ASP A 28 5.64 11.07 -2.48
N ARG A 29 4.61 11.07 -3.35
CA ARG A 29 4.16 12.28 -4.07
C ARG A 29 3.69 13.39 -3.11
N ALA A 30 2.97 13.04 -2.05
CA ALA A 30 2.50 14.03 -1.07
C ALA A 30 3.66 14.64 -0.27
N ILE A 31 4.69 13.85 0.04
CA ILE A 31 5.93 14.31 0.69
C ILE A 31 6.69 15.25 -0.25
N GLU A 32 6.81 14.93 -1.53
CA GLU A 32 7.42 15.81 -2.54
C GLU A 32 6.71 17.17 -2.62
N GLN A 33 5.38 17.19 -2.56
CA GLN A 33 4.59 18.44 -2.55
C GLN A 33 4.83 19.31 -1.30
N CYS A 34 5.41 18.74 -0.25
CA CYS A 34 5.75 19.43 0.99
C CYS A 34 7.21 19.94 1.02
N SER A 35 7.94 19.97 -0.10
CA SER A 35 9.36 20.35 -0.16
C SER A 35 9.65 21.74 0.42
N GLU A 36 8.75 22.70 0.24
CA GLU A 36 8.88 24.09 0.72
C GLU A 36 8.40 24.27 2.17
N CYS A 37 7.79 23.24 2.75
CA CYS A 37 7.34 23.31 4.14
C CYS A 37 8.54 23.13 5.08
N PRO A 38 8.59 23.82 6.24
CA PRO A 38 9.65 23.66 7.23
C PRO A 38 9.49 22.36 8.04
N VAL A 39 9.26 21.24 7.35
CA VAL A 39 9.06 19.91 7.92
C VAL A 39 10.07 18.92 7.35
N ARG A 40 10.44 17.92 8.15
CA ARG A 40 11.22 16.76 7.72
C ARG A 40 10.42 15.52 8.04
N PHE A 41 10.23 14.64 7.07
CA PHE A 41 9.59 13.35 7.31
C PHE A 41 10.64 12.30 7.67
N GLU A 42 10.40 11.56 8.75
CA GLU A 42 11.13 10.34 9.11
C GLU A 42 10.19 9.15 8.96
N ILE A 43 10.45 8.30 7.97
CA ILE A 43 9.58 7.18 7.63
C ILE A 43 10.16 5.90 8.23
N GLU A 44 9.33 5.17 8.97
CA GLU A 44 9.66 3.89 9.56
C GLU A 44 8.65 2.83 9.10
N TYR A 45 9.13 1.83 8.37
CA TYR A 45 8.31 0.73 7.89
C TYR A 45 8.20 -0.39 8.92
N ARG A 46 6.98 -0.85 9.18
CA ARG A 46 6.67 -1.99 10.05
C ARG A 46 6.01 -3.11 9.24
N PRO A 47 6.47 -4.36 9.38
CA PRO A 47 5.87 -5.47 8.67
C PRO A 47 4.45 -5.74 9.17
N PHE A 48 3.57 -6.10 8.24
CA PHE A 48 2.21 -6.55 8.51
C PHE A 48 1.93 -7.84 7.72
N ARG A 49 1.00 -8.67 8.24
CA ARG A 49 0.51 -9.86 7.53
C ARG A 49 -1.01 -9.78 7.40
N LEU A 50 -1.49 -9.56 6.18
CA LEU A 50 -2.92 -9.57 5.84
C LEU A 50 -3.55 -10.94 6.14
N ASN A 51 -2.79 -12.01 5.96
CA ASN A 51 -3.17 -13.36 6.33
C ASN A 51 -2.18 -13.94 7.35
N ALA A 52 -2.42 -13.68 8.63
CA ALA A 52 -1.60 -14.22 9.72
C ALA A 52 -1.67 -15.75 9.85
N SER A 53 -2.71 -16.38 9.30
CA SER A 53 -2.89 -17.84 9.32
C SER A 53 -2.15 -18.58 8.20
N LEU A 54 -1.55 -17.84 7.24
CA LEU A 54 -0.75 -18.44 6.18
C LEU A 54 0.52 -19.04 6.78
N LYS A 55 0.77 -20.33 6.54
CA LYS A 55 2.00 -20.98 7.01
C LYS A 55 3.15 -20.73 6.05
N ASP A 56 4.38 -20.80 6.56
CA ASP A 56 5.58 -20.67 5.73
C ASP A 56 5.60 -21.76 4.65
N GLY A 57 5.93 -21.36 3.41
CA GLY A 57 5.89 -22.24 2.23
C GLY A 57 4.50 -22.54 1.68
N GLN A 58 3.43 -22.08 2.33
CA GLN A 58 2.07 -22.25 1.80
C GLN A 58 1.77 -21.21 0.72
N THR A 59 1.33 -21.67 -0.44
CA THR A 59 0.89 -20.82 -1.55
C THR A 59 -0.50 -21.23 -2.03
N PHE A 60 -1.27 -20.28 -2.52
CA PHE A 60 -2.52 -20.55 -3.21
C PHE A 60 -2.75 -19.51 -4.31
N PRO A 61 -3.55 -19.82 -5.34
CA PRO A 61 -3.95 -18.85 -6.33
C PRO A 61 -4.68 -17.68 -5.67
N LYS A 62 -4.13 -16.46 -5.83
CA LYS A 62 -4.69 -15.24 -5.22
C LYS A 62 -6.15 -15.02 -5.59
N ARG A 63 -6.52 -15.30 -6.84
CA ARG A 63 -7.89 -15.13 -7.33
C ARG A 63 -8.85 -16.06 -6.61
N GLU A 64 -8.54 -17.35 -6.53
CA GLU A 64 -9.38 -18.34 -5.83
C GLU A 64 -9.57 -17.97 -4.36
N TRP A 65 -8.51 -17.52 -3.70
CA TRP A 65 -8.60 -17.06 -2.31
C TRP A 65 -9.51 -15.83 -2.17
N LEU A 66 -9.38 -14.84 -3.03
CA LEU A 66 -10.25 -13.66 -3.03
C LEU A 66 -11.71 -14.04 -3.32
N GLU A 67 -11.96 -14.90 -4.30
CA GLU A 67 -13.31 -15.37 -4.64
C GLU A 67 -13.93 -16.16 -3.48
N SER A 68 -13.15 -16.99 -2.77
CA SER A 68 -13.63 -17.70 -1.58
C SER A 68 -14.04 -16.76 -0.43
N ARG A 69 -13.41 -15.58 -0.36
CA ARG A 69 -13.63 -14.60 0.71
C ARG A 69 -14.70 -13.57 0.39
N PHE A 70 -14.78 -13.15 -0.86
CA PHE A 70 -15.56 -12.00 -1.29
C PHE A 70 -16.62 -12.35 -2.36
N GLY A 71 -16.54 -13.53 -2.95
CA GLY A 71 -17.33 -13.91 -4.13
C GLY A 71 -16.71 -13.40 -5.43
N LYS A 72 -17.12 -14.00 -6.56
CA LYS A 72 -16.59 -13.70 -7.89
C LYS A 72 -16.82 -12.26 -8.32
N GLU A 73 -18.06 -11.79 -8.24
CA GLU A 73 -18.43 -10.44 -8.67
C GLU A 73 -17.63 -9.35 -7.93
N LYS A 74 -17.54 -9.45 -6.60
CA LYS A 74 -16.78 -8.50 -5.80
C LYS A 74 -15.28 -8.59 -6.07
N THR A 75 -14.76 -9.79 -6.35
CA THR A 75 -13.35 -9.97 -6.73
C THR A 75 -13.03 -9.25 -8.04
N ASP A 76 -13.92 -9.31 -9.03
CA ASP A 76 -13.77 -8.61 -10.31
C ASP A 76 -13.85 -7.09 -10.15
N GLN A 77 -14.76 -6.60 -9.30
CA GLN A 77 -14.84 -5.17 -8.95
C GLN A 77 -13.57 -4.68 -8.25
N ILE A 78 -13.04 -5.45 -7.30
CA ILE A 78 -11.76 -5.14 -6.62
C ILE A 78 -10.63 -5.05 -7.64
N GLY A 79 -10.52 -6.02 -8.55
CA GLY A 79 -9.50 -6.02 -9.60
C GLY A 79 -9.59 -4.78 -10.49
N THR A 80 -10.79 -4.44 -10.95
CA THR A 80 -11.03 -3.26 -11.78
C THR A 80 -10.62 -1.97 -11.09
N MET A 81 -11.02 -1.81 -9.83
CA MET A 81 -10.72 -0.63 -9.01
C MET A 81 -9.21 -0.52 -8.73
N LEU A 82 -8.56 -1.64 -8.44
CA LEU A 82 -7.12 -1.71 -8.22
C LEU A 82 -6.35 -1.29 -9.48
N SER A 83 -6.65 -1.89 -10.63
CA SER A 83 -5.96 -1.58 -11.88
C SER A 83 -6.16 -0.13 -12.30
N LYS A 84 -7.36 0.44 -12.08
CA LYS A 84 -7.62 1.86 -12.32
C LYS A 84 -6.71 2.73 -11.47
N ARG A 85 -6.66 2.49 -10.16
CA ARG A 85 -5.88 3.34 -9.25
C ARG A 85 -4.37 3.17 -9.46
N ALA A 86 -3.90 1.96 -9.73
CA ALA A 86 -2.51 1.68 -10.06
C ALA A 86 -2.03 2.54 -11.25
N LYS A 87 -2.84 2.64 -12.31
CA LYS A 87 -2.55 3.50 -13.46
C LYS A 87 -2.46 4.99 -13.11
N GLU A 88 -3.37 5.50 -12.28
CA GLU A 88 -3.35 6.90 -11.81
C GLU A 88 -2.06 7.23 -11.02
N VAL A 89 -1.46 6.24 -10.37
CA VAL A 89 -0.19 6.38 -9.65
C VAL A 89 1.05 5.96 -10.47
N GLY A 90 0.88 5.64 -11.74
CA GLY A 90 1.99 5.28 -12.64
C GLY A 90 2.64 3.93 -12.29
N VAL A 91 1.83 2.97 -11.86
CA VAL A 91 2.26 1.61 -11.54
C VAL A 91 1.53 0.63 -12.47
N ASP A 92 2.31 -0.22 -13.15
CA ASP A 92 1.78 -1.35 -13.92
C ASP A 92 1.56 -2.55 -12.99
N MET A 93 0.33 -3.07 -12.96
CA MET A 93 -0.12 -4.20 -12.13
C MET A 93 -1.02 -5.15 -12.91
#